data_AF-A0A7X7B9Y8-F1
#
_entry.id   AF-A0A7X7B9Y8-F1
#
_cell.length_a   1.000
_cell.length_b   1.000
_cell.length_c   1.000
_cell.angle_alpha   90.00
_cell.angle_beta   90.00
_cell.angle_gamma   90.00
#
_symmetry.space_group_name_H-M   'P 1'
#
loop_
_entity.id
_entity.type
_entity.pdbx_description
1 polymer ?
#
loop_
_entity_poly.entity_id
_entity_poly.type
_entity_poly.pdbx_seq_one_letter_code
_entity_poly.pdbx_strand_id
1 'polypeptide(L)'
;MAELNEQDDQRQWFLRINGETVFGPVSTQGLVVWAEQGRILPGHEVSQDRKKWVQAVAVELLDMRWFVDDGDGELRGPLNRMAADALIKSGKVSESAQVVAADDVEAEAAAAPPAGEKRARDTMPEEVLQRRVRELETIVSEQRERLSKLSDANALETVQQEREVLAALLKEAEAQKETVVRNAEKDARANERKLDQLRQQIKRLEQQREEEALAEGAQRIEALAADLAQASARAETAEAARAAAESRARASEAEWEEERMRVKALGQKLEQAEARAETAEVALAEAEARARADEASLAEVLNDANARDIGYQEKIAELEKMCAQPPEETARFFADQAAVYELIAAEVAELASSLEREKTQAEQLKTWSAQRQQSLLERRQKLLKHLGGSPGDMTRRTAREQPSDPQAARLRADLENLRVTYQREMRLAETKERELQEKVRLLESESSRLLSQIVAGEKRSQQIEELEVQTRQREHELAVERKNREEEREQFEANQRALLMRIETLERAAKPSTPEEIQSSEARSVKLASWMRLKG
;
A
#
# COMPACT_ATOMS: atom_id res chain seq x y z
N MET A 1 39.93 -41.62 2.44
CA MET A 1 40.98 -41.45 3.49
C MET A 1 41.49 -40.03 3.36
N ALA A 2 41.00 -39.00 4.03
CA ALA A 2 40.13 -38.92 5.20
C ALA A 2 39.07 -37.83 4.99
N GLU A 3 37.80 -38.22 5.07
CA GLU A 3 36.73 -37.35 5.56
C GLU A 3 36.93 -37.19 7.07
N LEU A 4 36.64 -36.00 7.61
CA LEU A 4 36.21 -35.67 9.00
C LEU A 4 36.80 -34.33 9.48
N ASN A 5 36.09 -33.23 9.21
CA ASN A 5 35.63 -32.25 10.21
C ASN A 5 34.96 -31.04 9.52
N GLU A 6 33.80 -31.25 8.93
CA GLU A 6 32.81 -30.17 8.75
C GLU A 6 32.08 -29.97 10.09
N GLN A 7 32.82 -29.55 11.11
CA GLN A 7 32.22 -28.89 12.26
C GLN A 7 32.08 -27.43 11.88
N ASP A 8 30.85 -26.93 11.84
CA ASP A 8 30.53 -25.51 11.70
C ASP A 8 31.24 -24.73 12.82
N ASP A 9 32.48 -24.29 12.56
CA ASP A 9 33.22 -23.45 13.47
C ASP A 9 32.59 -22.04 13.41
N GLN A 10 31.65 -21.79 14.33
CA GLN A 10 30.92 -20.52 14.45
C GLN A 10 31.79 -19.36 14.94
N ARG A 11 33.11 -19.55 15.08
CA ARG A 11 34.04 -18.48 15.44
C ARG A 11 34.03 -17.40 14.37
N GLN A 12 33.79 -16.18 14.82
CA GLN A 12 33.92 -14.98 13.99
C GLN A 12 35.30 -14.38 14.19
N TRP A 13 35.99 -14.14 13.08
CA TRP A 13 37.30 -13.55 13.04
C TRP A 13 37.25 -12.15 12.45
N PHE A 14 38.21 -11.34 12.87
CA PHE A 14 38.47 -10.00 12.39
C PHE A 14 39.94 -9.92 12.00
N LEU A 15 40.23 -9.34 10.83
CA LEU A 15 41.57 -9.09 10.33
C LEU A 15 41.90 -7.61 10.49
N ARG A 16 43.05 -7.28 11.06
CA ARG A 16 43.58 -5.92 11.17
C ARG A 16 44.82 -5.77 10.31
N ILE A 17 44.80 -4.77 9.44
CA ILE A 17 45.91 -4.43 8.54
C ILE A 17 46.52 -3.12 9.02
N ASN A 18 47.85 -3.13 9.22
CA ASN A 18 48.66 -1.98 9.63
C ASN A 18 48.16 -1.26 10.91
N GLY A 19 47.50 -1.98 11.82
CA GLY A 19 47.03 -1.43 13.10
C GLY A 19 45.79 -0.52 13.03
N GLU A 20 45.33 -0.15 11.83
CA GLU A 20 44.27 0.86 11.64
C GLU A 20 42.98 0.27 11.05
N THR A 21 43.09 -0.57 10.01
CA THR A 21 41.92 -1.04 9.26
C THR A 21 41.49 -2.43 9.70
N VAL A 22 40.23 -2.57 10.13
CA VAL A 22 39.66 -3.83 10.63
C VAL A 22 38.58 -4.35 9.69
N PHE A 23 38.74 -5.59 9.22
CA PHE A 23 37.83 -6.31 8.32
C PHE A 23 37.17 -7.49 9.05
N GLY A 24 35.87 -7.69 8.87
CA GLY A 24 35.09 -8.79 9.46
C GLY A 24 33.70 -8.33 9.96
N PRO A 25 32.87 -9.23 10.52
CA PRO A 25 33.20 -10.60 10.91
C PRO A 25 33.28 -11.56 9.72
N VAL A 26 34.25 -12.47 9.75
CA VAL A 26 34.40 -13.58 8.78
C VAL A 26 34.44 -14.92 9.51
N SER A 27 33.89 -15.98 8.93
CA SER A 27 33.99 -17.33 9.50
C SER A 27 35.44 -17.84 9.46
N THR A 28 35.75 -18.85 10.27
CA THR A 28 37.05 -19.53 10.26
C THR A 28 37.44 -19.98 8.84
N GLN A 29 36.51 -20.59 8.10
CA GLN A 29 36.75 -21.02 6.72
C GLN A 29 36.99 -19.83 5.78
N GLY A 30 36.24 -18.73 5.94
CA GLY A 30 36.45 -17.52 5.14
C GLY A 30 37.82 -16.87 5.39
N LEU A 31 38.33 -16.94 6.63
CA LEU A 31 39.66 -16.44 6.97
C LEU A 31 40.78 -17.29 6.34
N VAL A 32 40.63 -18.62 6.32
CA VAL A 32 41.56 -19.54 5.63
C VAL A 32 41.58 -19.26 4.12
N VAL A 33 40.41 -19.08 3.51
CA VAL A 33 40.31 -18.73 2.08
C VAL A 33 41.02 -17.38 1.79
N TRP A 34 40.98 -16.42 2.71
CA TRP A 34 41.73 -15.16 2.55
C TRP A 34 43.25 -15.37 2.62
N ALA A 35 43.74 -16.30 3.44
CA ALA A 35 45.15 -16.68 3.47
C ALA A 35 45.56 -17.38 2.17
N GLU A 36 44.75 -18.34 1.68
CA GLU A 36 44.98 -19.05 0.41
C GLU A 36 45.01 -18.11 -0.80
N GLN A 37 44.19 -17.06 -0.77
CA GLN A 37 44.16 -16.01 -1.81
C GLN A 37 45.31 -14.99 -1.69
N GLY A 38 46.18 -15.10 -0.69
CA GLY A 38 47.29 -14.17 -0.46
C GLY A 38 46.85 -12.77 0.01
N ARG A 39 45.65 -12.64 0.58
CA ARG A 39 45.15 -11.36 1.15
C ARG A 39 45.66 -11.10 2.57
N ILE A 40 46.16 -12.14 3.24
CA ILE A 40 46.77 -12.04 4.56
C ILE A 40 48.29 -12.07 4.38
N LEU A 41 48.96 -10.99 4.80
CA LEU A 41 50.41 -10.79 4.64
C LEU A 41 51.14 -10.89 5.99
N PRO A 42 52.47 -11.09 5.97
CA PRO A 42 53.31 -10.94 7.15
C PRO A 42 53.06 -9.58 7.83
N GLY A 43 52.77 -9.59 9.14
CA GLY A 43 52.48 -8.39 9.92
C GLY A 43 50.99 -8.03 10.06
N HIS A 44 50.09 -8.70 9.33
CA HIS A 44 48.65 -8.61 9.63
C HIS A 44 48.31 -9.32 10.94
N GLU A 45 47.26 -8.86 11.62
CA GLU A 45 46.81 -9.43 12.88
C GLU A 45 45.37 -9.91 12.77
N VAL A 46 45.02 -10.94 13.52
CA VAL A 46 43.67 -11.49 13.58
C VAL A 46 43.16 -11.54 15.01
N SER A 47 41.85 -11.39 15.18
CA SER A 47 41.18 -11.36 16.49
C SER A 47 39.82 -12.02 16.41
N GLN A 48 39.38 -12.69 17.47
CA GLN A 48 38.01 -13.22 17.59
C GLN A 48 37.06 -12.24 18.30
N ASP A 49 37.60 -11.35 19.12
CA ASP A 49 36.84 -10.49 20.04
C ASP A 49 37.07 -8.98 19.81
N ARG A 50 37.88 -8.63 18.79
CA ARG A 50 38.38 -7.28 18.46
C ARG A 50 39.24 -6.63 19.56
N LYS A 51 39.53 -7.35 20.64
CA LYS A 51 40.28 -6.84 21.80
C LYS A 51 41.67 -7.45 21.87
N LYS A 52 41.79 -8.76 21.68
CA LYS A 52 43.05 -9.49 21.62
C LYS A 52 43.44 -9.75 20.17
N TRP A 53 44.54 -9.15 19.75
CA TRP A 53 45.07 -9.26 18.40
C TRP A 53 46.30 -10.17 18.43
N VAL A 54 46.33 -11.15 17.53
CA VAL A 54 47.42 -12.12 17.38
C VAL A 54 47.95 -11.99 15.95
N GLN A 55 49.26 -12.05 15.76
CA GLN A 55 49.83 -12.02 14.40
C GLN A 55 49.32 -13.21 13.58
N ALA A 56 48.95 -12.96 12.33
CA ALA A 56 48.42 -13.99 11.43
C ALA A 56 49.40 -15.16 11.24
N VAL A 57 50.71 -14.90 11.29
CA VAL A 57 51.78 -15.92 11.20
C VAL A 57 51.74 -16.89 12.40
N ALA A 58 51.30 -16.43 13.57
CA ALA A 58 51.23 -17.26 14.77
C ALA A 58 49.96 -18.14 14.83
N VAL A 59 49.05 -18.02 13.86
CA VAL A 59 47.82 -18.81 13.80
C VAL A 59 48.04 -20.01 12.89
N GLU A 60 48.22 -21.18 13.50
CA GLU A 60 48.51 -22.45 12.80
C GLU A 60 47.50 -22.78 11.70
N LEU A 61 46.23 -22.41 11.90
CA LEU A 61 45.15 -22.64 10.94
C LEU A 61 45.36 -21.93 9.59
N LEU A 62 46.11 -20.83 9.54
CA LEU A 62 46.37 -20.08 8.31
C LEU A 62 47.53 -20.65 7.48
N ASP A 63 48.28 -21.61 8.05
CA ASP A 63 49.45 -22.27 7.45
C ASP A 63 50.44 -21.31 6.77
N MET A 64 50.72 -20.17 7.42
CA MET A 64 51.64 -19.14 6.92
C MET A 64 53.10 -19.47 7.28
N ARG A 65 53.67 -20.51 6.65
CA ARG A 65 55.04 -21.01 6.92
C ARG A 65 55.92 -21.17 5.68
N TRP A 66 55.42 -20.74 4.52
CA TRP A 66 56.04 -20.97 3.23
C TRP A 66 56.69 -19.69 2.70
N PHE A 67 57.87 -19.84 2.09
CA PHE A 67 58.60 -18.76 1.43
C PHE A 67 58.73 -19.08 -0.06
N VAL A 68 58.75 -18.05 -0.90
CA VAL A 68 59.14 -18.17 -2.30
C VAL A 68 60.58 -17.67 -2.42
N ASP A 69 61.46 -18.52 -2.94
CA ASP A 69 62.84 -18.16 -3.28
C ASP A 69 62.88 -17.78 -4.77
N ASP A 70 63.13 -16.51 -5.04
CA ASP A 70 63.16 -15.94 -6.38
C ASP A 70 64.49 -16.25 -7.12
N GLY A 71 65.48 -16.85 -6.45
CA GLY A 71 66.82 -17.18 -6.98
C GLY A 71 67.86 -16.06 -6.88
N ASP A 72 67.43 -14.84 -6.53
CA ASP A 72 68.28 -13.66 -6.31
C ASP A 72 68.69 -13.48 -4.83
N GLY A 73 68.32 -14.44 -3.95
CA GLY A 73 68.64 -14.43 -2.52
C GLY A 73 67.67 -13.64 -1.64
N GLU A 74 66.58 -13.07 -2.19
CA GLU A 74 65.48 -12.49 -1.41
C GLU A 74 64.33 -13.50 -1.25
N LEU A 75 64.05 -13.90 0.00
CA LEU A 75 62.95 -14.79 0.34
C LEU A 75 61.65 -13.99 0.54
N ARG A 76 60.62 -14.28 -0.27
CA ARG A 76 59.29 -13.68 -0.13
C ARG A 76 58.38 -14.57 0.72
N GLY A 77 58.17 -14.19 1.98
CA GLY A 77 57.26 -14.88 2.90
C GLY A 77 57.32 -14.27 4.31
N PRO A 78 56.66 -14.87 5.31
CA PRO A 78 55.90 -16.12 5.27
C PRO A 78 54.46 -15.98 4.71
N LEU A 79 54.07 -16.89 3.82
CA LEU A 79 52.76 -16.92 3.16
C LEU A 79 52.11 -18.31 3.31
N ASN A 80 50.82 -18.40 2.97
CA ASN A 80 50.16 -19.70 2.80
C ASN A 80 50.68 -20.41 1.54
N ARG A 81 50.79 -21.74 1.59
CA ARG A 81 51.30 -22.56 0.48
C ARG A 81 50.60 -22.29 -0.87
N MET A 82 49.27 -22.20 -0.85
CA MET A 82 48.49 -21.98 -2.07
C MET A 82 48.71 -20.58 -2.66
N ALA A 83 48.92 -19.59 -1.79
CA ALA A 83 49.26 -18.24 -2.21
C ALA A 83 50.68 -18.17 -2.81
N ALA A 84 51.64 -18.90 -2.25
CA ALA A 84 53.00 -19.04 -2.78
C ALA A 84 53.00 -19.71 -4.17
N ASP A 85 52.27 -20.82 -4.33
CA ASP A 85 52.11 -21.49 -5.62
C ASP A 85 51.39 -20.60 -6.66
N ALA A 86 50.39 -19.83 -6.23
CA ALA A 86 49.69 -18.89 -7.09
C ALA A 86 50.58 -17.72 -7.54
N LEU A 87 51.49 -17.25 -6.69
CA LEU A 87 52.47 -16.21 -7.04
C LEU A 87 53.41 -16.68 -8.15
N ILE A 88 53.95 -17.90 -8.05
CA ILE A 88 54.79 -18.50 -9.09
C ILE A 88 54.02 -18.66 -10.40
N LYS A 89 52.79 -19.22 -10.34
CA LYS A 89 51.92 -19.38 -11.53
C LYS A 89 51.50 -18.06 -12.19
N SER A 90 51.49 -16.96 -11.43
CA SER A 90 51.10 -15.64 -11.94
C SER A 90 52.18 -14.93 -12.77
N GLY A 91 53.41 -15.48 -12.82
CA GLY A 91 54.53 -14.90 -13.56
C GLY A 91 55.10 -13.62 -12.95
N LYS A 92 54.71 -13.27 -11.71
CA LYS A 92 55.26 -12.12 -10.95
C LYS A 92 56.63 -12.41 -10.34
N VAL A 93 57.08 -13.65 -10.43
CA VAL A 93 58.34 -14.18 -9.93
C VAL A 93 58.98 -15.01 -11.06
N SER A 94 60.30 -15.13 -11.10
CA SER A 94 61.04 -15.94 -12.09
C SER A 94 60.49 -17.38 -12.20
N GLU A 95 60.49 -17.95 -13.41
CA GLU A 95 60.09 -19.37 -13.65
C GLU A 95 60.99 -20.38 -12.92
N SER A 96 62.16 -19.95 -12.43
CA SER A 96 63.07 -20.75 -11.60
C SER A 96 62.72 -20.75 -10.11
N ALA A 97 61.69 -20.04 -9.68
CA ALA A 97 61.38 -19.88 -8.27
C ALA A 97 60.81 -21.15 -7.64
N GLN A 98 61.25 -21.43 -6.41
CA GLN A 98 60.84 -22.61 -5.65
C GLN A 98 60.17 -22.20 -4.35
N VAL A 99 59.19 -23.01 -3.92
CA VAL A 99 58.56 -22.86 -2.61
C VAL A 99 59.42 -23.59 -1.59
N VAL A 100 59.99 -22.84 -0.65
CA VAL A 100 60.88 -23.34 0.41
C VAL A 100 60.16 -23.28 1.74
N ALA A 101 60.29 -24.34 2.54
CA ALA A 101 59.78 -24.38 3.90
C ALA A 101 60.75 -23.65 4.85
N ALA A 102 60.24 -23.00 5.89
CA ALA A 102 61.04 -22.21 6.84
C ALA A 102 62.21 -22.98 7.48
N ASP A 103 62.13 -24.32 7.56
CA ASP A 103 63.11 -25.18 8.23
C ASP A 103 64.39 -25.45 7.41
N ASP A 104 64.37 -25.20 6.09
CA ASP A 104 65.48 -25.56 5.18
C ASP A 104 66.50 -24.42 4.94
N VAL A 105 66.16 -23.17 5.29
CA VAL A 105 66.95 -21.96 4.98
C VAL A 105 68.11 -21.72 5.97
N GLU A 106 68.07 -22.30 7.17
CA GLU A 106 69.07 -22.02 8.22
C GLU A 106 70.41 -22.79 8.07
N ALA A 107 70.59 -23.65 7.06
CA ALA A 107 71.70 -24.60 7.01
C ALA A 107 72.93 -24.23 6.13
N GLU A 108 72.89 -23.20 5.26
CA GLU A 108 73.81 -23.12 4.10
C GLU A 108 74.81 -21.93 4.04
N ALA A 109 75.18 -21.30 5.18
CA ALA A 109 75.98 -20.05 5.16
C ALA A 109 77.39 -20.10 5.80
N ALA A 110 78.21 -21.16 5.64
CA ALA A 110 79.61 -21.13 6.11
C ALA A 110 80.59 -22.07 5.39
N ALA A 111 81.43 -21.56 4.46
CA ALA A 111 82.85 -21.97 4.28
C ALA A 111 83.59 -21.23 3.14
N ALA A 112 84.77 -20.64 3.43
CA ALA A 112 85.81 -20.32 2.45
C ALA A 112 87.22 -20.26 3.11
N PRO A 113 88.33 -20.72 2.46
CA PRO A 113 89.69 -20.69 3.03
C PRO A 113 90.72 -19.85 2.22
N PRO A 114 91.96 -19.63 2.72
CA PRO A 114 93.10 -19.18 1.90
C PRO A 114 94.36 -20.06 2.01
N ALA A 115 95.30 -19.89 1.05
CA ALA A 115 96.59 -20.57 0.96
C ALA A 115 97.74 -19.58 0.68
N GLY A 116 98.98 -19.90 1.11
CA GLY A 116 100.17 -19.07 0.87
C GLY A 116 101.50 -19.84 0.86
N GLU A 117 102.23 -19.67 -0.26
CA GLU A 117 103.68 -19.48 -0.48
C GLU A 117 104.79 -20.48 -0.04
N LYS A 118 105.79 -20.61 -0.94
CA LYS A 118 107.12 -21.21 -0.75
C LYS A 118 108.20 -20.25 -1.28
N ARG A 119 109.34 -20.14 -0.59
CA ARG A 119 110.67 -19.84 -1.19
C ARG A 119 111.81 -20.10 -0.20
N ALA A 120 112.90 -20.71 -0.68
CA ALA A 120 114.30 -20.34 -0.42
C ALA A 120 115.24 -21.26 -1.21
N ARG A 121 116.36 -20.72 -1.70
CA ARG A 121 117.42 -21.41 -2.45
C ARG A 121 118.76 -20.86 -1.95
N ASP A 122 119.68 -21.74 -1.58
CA ASP A 122 121.05 -21.41 -1.17
C ASP A 122 122.05 -21.39 -2.34
N THR A 123 123.19 -20.77 -2.05
CA THR A 123 124.27 -20.20 -2.89
C THR A 123 125.24 -21.20 -3.55
N MET A 124 125.83 -20.81 -4.70
CA MET A 124 126.84 -21.56 -5.49
C MET A 124 128.07 -20.69 -5.88
N PRO A 125 129.22 -21.30 -6.26
CA PRO A 125 130.60 -20.73 -6.18
C PRO A 125 131.09 -19.78 -7.32
N GLU A 126 132.28 -19.22 -7.11
CA GLU A 126 132.89 -17.99 -7.67
C GLU A 126 133.03 -17.85 -9.21
N GLU A 127 133.07 -18.94 -9.97
CA GLU A 127 133.05 -18.87 -11.45
C GLU A 127 131.64 -18.62 -12.01
N VAL A 128 130.62 -19.10 -11.28
CA VAL A 128 129.23 -18.70 -11.51
C VAL A 128 129.09 -17.22 -11.18
N LEU A 129 129.78 -16.69 -10.16
CA LEU A 129 129.75 -15.26 -9.85
C LEU A 129 130.32 -14.40 -10.97
N GLN A 130 131.36 -14.81 -11.71
CA GLN A 130 131.89 -13.98 -12.82
C GLN A 130 131.00 -14.01 -14.07
N ARG A 131 130.44 -15.17 -14.43
CA ARG A 131 129.38 -15.25 -15.46
C ARG A 131 128.12 -14.52 -15.01
N ARG A 132 127.79 -14.62 -13.73
CA ARG A 132 126.66 -13.93 -13.12
C ARG A 132 126.91 -12.44 -13.04
N VAL A 133 128.14 -11.97 -12.85
CA VAL A 133 128.50 -10.55 -12.86
C VAL A 133 128.38 -10.00 -14.27
N ARG A 134 128.84 -10.73 -15.30
CA ARG A 134 128.63 -10.30 -16.70
C ARG A 134 127.16 -10.36 -17.12
N GLU A 135 126.43 -11.41 -16.73
CA GLU A 135 124.97 -11.49 -16.91
C GLU A 135 124.26 -10.40 -16.10
N LEU A 136 124.70 -10.08 -14.89
CA LEU A 136 124.15 -9.00 -14.08
C LEU A 136 124.53 -7.66 -14.67
N GLU A 137 125.68 -7.49 -15.31
CA GLU A 137 126.07 -6.29 -16.03
C GLU A 137 125.23 -6.11 -17.28
N THR A 138 124.93 -7.19 -18.03
CA THR A 138 123.99 -7.13 -19.17
C THR A 138 122.56 -6.92 -18.71
N ILE A 139 122.12 -7.59 -17.64
CA ILE A 139 120.80 -7.38 -17.05
C ILE A 139 120.71 -5.98 -16.46
N VAL A 140 121.77 -5.44 -15.86
CA VAL A 140 121.82 -4.08 -15.33
C VAL A 140 121.90 -3.07 -16.46
N SER A 141 122.57 -3.34 -17.58
CA SER A 141 122.54 -2.45 -18.74
C SER A 141 121.17 -2.47 -19.41
N GLU A 142 120.54 -3.65 -19.55
CA GLU A 142 119.17 -3.79 -20.05
C GLU A 142 118.15 -3.17 -19.08
N GLN A 143 118.35 -3.31 -17.77
CA GLN A 143 117.52 -2.66 -16.76
C GLN A 143 117.76 -1.15 -16.73
N ARG A 144 118.99 -0.67 -16.94
CA ARG A 144 119.29 0.77 -17.09
C ARG A 144 118.71 1.32 -18.38
N GLU A 145 118.68 0.57 -19.45
CA GLU A 145 118.06 0.99 -20.72
C GLU A 145 116.53 0.97 -20.60
N ARG A 146 115.94 -0.03 -19.93
CA ARG A 146 114.51 -0.07 -19.56
C ARG A 146 114.14 1.04 -18.57
N LEU A 147 114.98 1.33 -17.59
CA LEU A 147 114.81 2.48 -16.69
C LEU A 147 115.00 3.79 -17.44
N SER A 148 115.87 3.86 -18.45
CA SER A 148 116.03 5.05 -19.28
C SER A 148 114.78 5.32 -20.10
N LYS A 149 114.17 4.26 -20.69
CA LYS A 149 112.89 4.32 -21.42
C LYS A 149 111.69 4.64 -20.52
N LEU A 150 111.75 4.25 -19.24
CA LEU A 150 110.79 4.68 -18.21
C LEU A 150 111.07 6.10 -17.68
N SER A 151 112.30 6.59 -17.83
CA SER A 151 112.73 7.95 -17.46
C SER A 151 112.77 8.90 -18.66
N ASP A 152 112.34 8.47 -19.84
CA ASP A 152 112.20 9.32 -21.02
C ASP A 152 111.25 10.44 -20.62
N ALA A 153 111.83 11.61 -20.33
CA ALA A 153 111.11 12.76 -19.78
C ALA A 153 109.88 13.12 -20.63
N ASN A 154 109.98 12.87 -21.94
CA ASN A 154 108.89 13.05 -22.90
C ASN A 154 107.68 12.13 -22.64
N ALA A 155 107.88 10.86 -22.24
CA ALA A 155 106.77 9.94 -21.94
C ALA A 155 106.09 10.27 -20.60
N LEU A 156 106.85 10.80 -19.64
CA LEU A 156 106.31 11.30 -18.37
C LEU A 156 105.54 12.62 -18.58
N GLU A 157 106.02 13.51 -19.44
CA GLU A 157 105.31 14.74 -19.81
C GLU A 157 104.01 14.46 -20.55
N THR A 158 103.95 13.49 -21.47
CA THR A 158 102.69 13.11 -22.14
C THR A 158 101.68 12.54 -21.18
N VAL A 159 102.10 11.68 -20.24
CA VAL A 159 101.20 11.13 -19.21
C VAL A 159 100.74 12.21 -18.23
N GLN A 160 101.59 13.20 -17.93
CA GLN A 160 101.20 14.37 -17.12
C GLN A 160 100.17 15.24 -17.85
N GLN A 161 100.36 15.51 -19.14
CA GLN A 161 99.39 16.25 -19.96
C GLN A 161 98.06 15.49 -20.07
N GLU A 162 98.09 14.17 -20.31
CA GLU A 162 96.89 13.33 -20.32
C GLU A 162 96.18 13.33 -18.96
N ARG A 163 96.93 13.28 -17.86
CA ARG A 163 96.39 13.38 -16.50
C ARG A 163 95.77 14.76 -16.24
N GLU A 164 96.37 15.84 -16.73
CA GLU A 164 95.83 17.20 -16.62
C GLU A 164 94.56 17.37 -17.44
N VAL A 165 94.52 16.82 -18.66
CA VAL A 165 93.32 16.82 -19.51
C VAL A 165 92.21 15.98 -18.88
N LEU A 166 92.51 14.78 -18.38
CA LEU A 166 91.54 13.94 -17.67
C LEU A 166 91.05 14.61 -16.38
N ALA A 167 91.93 15.31 -15.64
CA ALA A 167 91.54 16.06 -14.46
C ALA A 167 90.66 17.27 -14.81
N ALA A 168 90.91 17.94 -15.94
CA ALA A 168 90.05 19.02 -16.43
C ALA A 168 88.67 18.49 -16.86
N LEU A 169 88.63 17.36 -17.58
CA LEU A 169 87.38 16.69 -17.97
C LEU A 169 86.61 16.17 -16.76
N LEU A 170 87.28 15.64 -15.74
CA LEU A 170 86.66 15.24 -14.47
C LEU A 170 86.03 16.44 -13.77
N LYS A 171 86.75 17.57 -13.67
CA LYS A 171 86.21 18.80 -13.09
C LYS A 171 85.02 19.35 -13.88
N GLU A 172 85.06 19.28 -15.20
CA GLU A 172 83.95 19.70 -16.05
C GLU A 172 82.73 18.78 -15.89
N ALA A 173 82.94 17.46 -15.84
CA ALA A 173 81.88 16.48 -15.57
C ALA A 173 81.29 16.62 -14.15
N GLU A 174 82.11 16.92 -13.14
CA GLU A 174 81.68 17.23 -11.77
C GLU A 174 80.83 18.50 -11.74
N ALA A 175 81.25 19.57 -12.43
CA ALA A 175 80.48 20.81 -12.54
C ALA A 175 79.15 20.59 -13.29
N GLN A 176 79.15 19.81 -14.38
CA GLN A 176 77.93 19.43 -15.08
C GLN A 176 76.99 18.63 -14.17
N LYS A 177 77.52 17.65 -13.40
CA LYS A 177 76.73 16.91 -12.41
C LYS A 177 76.13 17.83 -11.35
N GLU A 178 76.91 18.76 -10.80
CA GLU A 178 76.39 19.74 -9.82
C GLU A 178 75.26 20.59 -10.40
N THR A 179 75.38 21.06 -11.64
CA THR A 179 74.32 21.86 -12.27
C THR A 179 73.04 21.04 -12.51
N VAL A 180 73.17 19.78 -12.93
CA VAL A 180 72.02 18.86 -13.08
C VAL A 180 71.35 18.60 -11.73
N VAL A 181 72.13 18.36 -10.67
CA VAL A 181 71.59 18.16 -9.31
C VAL A 181 70.87 19.41 -8.82
N ARG A 182 71.46 20.61 -8.98
CA ARG A 182 70.80 21.87 -8.59
C ARG A 182 69.49 22.12 -9.35
N ASN A 183 69.45 21.81 -10.65
CA ASN A 183 68.23 21.93 -11.44
C ASN A 183 67.18 20.92 -11.00
N ALA A 184 67.56 19.66 -10.77
CA ALA A 184 66.67 18.62 -10.26
C ALA A 184 66.12 18.96 -8.86
N GLU A 185 66.93 19.52 -7.97
CA GLU A 185 66.49 20.02 -6.66
C GLU A 185 65.50 21.19 -6.78
N LYS A 186 65.74 22.12 -7.72
CA LYS A 186 64.84 23.24 -7.98
C LYS A 186 63.49 22.75 -8.51
N ASP A 187 63.50 21.78 -9.43
CA ASP A 187 62.30 21.18 -9.99
C ASP A 187 61.54 20.33 -8.96
N ALA A 188 62.26 19.59 -8.11
CA ALA A 188 61.67 18.87 -6.98
C ALA A 188 60.95 19.81 -6.02
N ARG A 189 61.59 20.93 -5.64
CA ARG A 189 60.95 21.97 -4.79
C ARG A 189 59.76 22.63 -5.49
N ALA A 190 59.81 22.85 -6.80
CA ALA A 190 58.69 23.40 -7.55
C ALA A 190 57.51 22.42 -7.62
N ASN A 191 57.79 21.13 -7.79
CA ASN A 191 56.78 20.07 -7.80
C ASN A 191 56.18 19.87 -6.41
N GLU A 192 56.97 19.92 -5.35
CA GLU A 192 56.49 19.83 -3.96
C GLU A 192 55.52 20.98 -3.64
N ARG A 193 55.85 22.22 -4.04
CA ARG A 193 54.93 23.37 -3.92
C ARG A 193 53.64 23.19 -4.70
N LYS A 194 53.69 22.61 -5.90
CA LYS A 194 52.49 22.31 -6.70
C LYS A 194 51.65 21.22 -6.03
N LEU A 195 52.28 20.18 -5.47
CA LEU A 195 51.59 19.12 -4.72
C LEU A 195 50.89 19.69 -3.49
N ASP A 196 51.53 20.59 -2.74
CA ASP A 196 50.91 21.24 -1.59
C ASP A 196 49.75 22.15 -1.98
N GLN A 197 49.88 22.88 -3.09
CA GLN A 197 48.77 23.68 -3.64
C GLN A 197 47.58 22.79 -4.04
N LEU A 198 47.84 21.68 -4.72
CA LEU A 198 46.80 20.71 -5.11
C LEU A 198 46.15 20.06 -3.89
N ARG A 199 46.94 19.68 -2.87
CA ARG A 199 46.41 19.15 -1.60
C ARG A 199 45.50 20.15 -0.89
N GLN A 200 45.88 21.44 -0.86
CA GLN A 200 45.03 22.49 -0.30
C GLN A 200 43.75 22.70 -1.11
N GLN A 201 43.82 22.62 -2.45
CA GLN A 201 42.63 22.70 -3.30
C GLN A 201 41.69 21.51 -3.09
N ILE A 202 42.22 20.28 -3.06
CA ILE A 202 41.44 19.07 -2.77
C ILE A 202 40.74 19.21 -1.43
N LYS A 203 41.47 19.61 -0.37
CA LYS A 203 40.89 19.81 0.96
C LYS A 203 39.76 20.84 0.96
N ARG A 204 39.90 21.94 0.23
CA ARG A 204 38.84 22.96 0.11
C ARG A 204 37.61 22.42 -0.63
N LEU A 205 37.82 21.66 -1.71
CA LEU A 205 36.72 21.07 -2.47
C LEU A 205 36.00 19.97 -1.67
N GLU A 206 36.74 19.18 -0.88
CA GLU A 206 36.16 18.20 0.04
C GLU A 206 35.30 18.88 1.10
N GLN A 207 35.81 19.94 1.74
CA GLN A 207 35.04 20.73 2.70
C GLN A 207 33.78 21.34 2.09
N GLN A 208 33.88 21.91 0.88
CA GLN A 208 32.72 22.44 0.17
C GLN A 208 31.67 21.35 -0.11
N ARG A 209 32.10 20.16 -0.55
CA ARG A 209 31.18 19.04 -0.77
C ARG A 209 30.56 18.52 0.51
N GLU A 210 31.29 18.49 1.61
CA GLU A 210 30.75 18.12 2.92
C GLU A 210 29.72 19.14 3.40
N GLU A 211 30.00 20.44 3.27
CA GLU A 211 29.06 21.51 3.61
C GLU A 211 27.80 21.47 2.74
N GLU A 212 27.95 21.26 1.42
CA GLU A 212 26.82 21.08 0.49
C GLU A 212 25.99 19.83 0.85
N ALA A 213 26.63 18.69 1.13
CA ALA A 213 25.94 17.46 1.52
C ALA A 213 25.19 17.61 2.85
N LEU A 214 25.77 18.33 3.82
CA LEU A 214 25.11 18.64 5.08
C LEU A 214 23.92 19.60 4.89
N ALA A 215 24.06 20.61 4.03
CA ALA A 215 22.99 21.54 3.70
C ALA A 215 21.83 20.84 2.98
N GLU A 216 22.12 19.99 1.99
CA GLU A 216 21.11 19.17 1.32
C GLU A 216 20.43 18.20 2.30
N GLY A 217 21.22 17.56 3.18
CA GLY A 217 20.69 16.69 4.23
C GLY A 217 19.73 17.42 5.16
N ALA A 218 20.10 18.62 5.62
CA ALA A 218 19.25 19.45 6.47
C ALA A 218 17.95 19.86 5.76
N GLN A 219 18.03 20.29 4.50
CA GLN A 219 16.86 20.63 3.69
C GLN A 219 15.92 19.44 3.50
N ARG A 220 16.46 18.25 3.24
CA ARG A 220 15.66 17.01 3.13
C ARG A 220 14.98 16.66 4.44
N ILE A 221 15.66 16.79 5.58
CA ILE A 221 15.08 16.55 6.90
C ILE A 221 13.95 17.55 7.19
N GLU A 222 14.15 18.82 6.88
CA GLU A 222 13.13 19.86 7.07
C GLU A 222 11.90 19.61 6.18
N ALA A 223 12.10 19.23 4.92
CA ALA A 223 11.01 18.86 4.01
C ALA A 223 10.23 17.65 4.53
N LEU A 224 10.92 16.59 4.96
CA LEU A 224 10.28 15.40 5.53
C LEU A 224 9.55 15.70 6.84
N ALA A 225 10.08 16.60 7.67
CA ALA A 225 9.41 17.04 8.89
C ALA A 225 8.13 17.83 8.59
N ALA A 226 8.16 18.70 7.57
CA ALA A 226 6.98 19.43 7.11
C ALA A 226 5.91 18.49 6.53
N ASP A 227 6.31 17.50 5.72
CA ASP A 227 5.42 16.49 5.18
C ASP A 227 4.79 15.64 6.28
N LEU A 228 5.57 15.25 7.30
CA LEU A 228 5.08 14.50 8.45
C LEU A 228 4.10 15.33 9.30
N ALA A 229 4.38 16.61 9.52
CA ALA A 229 3.47 17.53 10.19
C ALA A 229 2.14 17.66 9.40
N GLN A 230 2.22 17.81 8.07
CA GLN A 230 1.03 17.88 7.22
C GLN A 230 0.23 16.57 7.24
N ALA A 231 0.91 15.43 7.21
CA ALA A 231 0.27 14.11 7.29
C ALA A 231 -0.42 13.91 8.65
N SER A 232 0.20 14.32 9.75
CA SER A 232 -0.39 14.26 11.08
C SER A 232 -1.65 15.13 11.20
N ALA A 233 -1.61 16.37 10.70
CA ALA A 233 -2.78 17.24 10.69
C ALA A 233 -3.92 16.65 9.83
N ARG A 234 -3.60 16.06 8.67
CA ARG A 234 -4.60 15.35 7.85
C ARG A 234 -5.20 14.16 8.60
N ALA A 235 -4.40 13.38 9.32
CA ALA A 235 -4.88 12.27 10.13
C ALA A 235 -5.84 12.75 11.24
N GLU A 236 -5.47 13.79 12.00
CA GLU A 236 -6.33 14.37 13.04
C GLU A 236 -7.67 14.87 12.47
N THR A 237 -7.65 15.57 11.32
CA THR A 237 -8.89 16.02 10.68
C THR A 237 -9.75 14.86 10.19
N ALA A 238 -9.15 13.78 9.71
CA ALA A 238 -9.87 12.58 9.28
C ALA A 238 -10.48 11.83 10.47
N GLU A 239 -9.78 11.76 11.60
CA GLU A 239 -10.30 11.17 12.85
C GLU A 239 -11.46 11.99 13.40
N ALA A 240 -11.35 13.31 13.43
CA ALA A 240 -12.45 14.19 13.83
C ALA A 240 -13.68 14.03 12.91
N ALA A 241 -13.46 13.92 11.59
CA ALA A 241 -14.54 13.68 10.63
C ALA A 241 -15.21 12.31 10.81
N ARG A 242 -14.43 11.26 11.12
CA ARG A 242 -14.95 9.92 11.44
C ARG A 242 -15.78 9.94 12.71
N ALA A 243 -15.28 10.55 13.79
CA ALA A 243 -16.03 10.69 15.03
C ALA A 243 -17.36 11.44 14.84
N ALA A 244 -17.36 12.52 14.05
CA ALA A 244 -18.58 13.26 13.72
C ALA A 244 -19.53 12.50 12.77
N ALA A 245 -19.03 11.58 11.95
CA ALA A 245 -19.86 10.70 11.14
C ALA A 245 -20.50 9.60 12.01
N GLU A 246 -19.73 8.99 12.92
CA GLU A 246 -20.24 8.00 13.87
C GLU A 246 -21.30 8.58 14.81
N SER A 247 -21.13 9.81 15.30
CA SER A 247 -22.14 10.48 16.12
C SER A 247 -23.44 10.73 15.35
N ARG A 248 -23.34 11.11 14.07
CA ARG A 248 -24.51 11.29 13.19
C ARG A 248 -25.21 9.96 12.89
N ALA A 249 -24.44 8.89 12.66
CA ALA A 249 -25.00 7.55 12.46
C ALA A 249 -25.77 7.09 13.70
N ARG A 250 -25.18 7.21 14.90
CA ARG A 250 -25.87 6.87 16.17
C ARG A 250 -27.12 7.70 16.41
N ALA A 251 -27.10 8.99 16.08
CA ALA A 251 -28.28 9.84 16.19
C ALA A 251 -29.39 9.38 15.24
N SER A 252 -29.05 9.09 13.98
CA SER A 252 -30.02 8.57 13.02
C SER A 252 -30.57 7.19 13.40
N GLU A 253 -29.73 6.31 13.94
CA GLU A 253 -30.18 5.00 14.46
C GLU A 253 -31.19 5.21 15.59
N ALA A 254 -30.92 6.08 16.56
CA ALA A 254 -31.85 6.40 17.63
C ALA A 254 -33.19 6.96 17.10
N GLU A 255 -33.16 7.85 16.11
CA GLU A 255 -34.37 8.34 15.44
C GLU A 255 -35.17 7.21 14.77
N TRP A 256 -34.49 6.29 14.08
CA TRP A 256 -35.14 5.12 13.48
C TRP A 256 -35.74 4.18 14.54
N GLU A 257 -35.08 4.03 15.68
CA GLU A 257 -35.62 3.24 16.78
C GLU A 257 -36.86 3.88 17.39
N GLU A 258 -36.86 5.20 17.58
CA GLU A 258 -38.03 5.95 18.04
C GLU A 258 -39.20 5.79 17.05
N GLU A 259 -38.96 5.98 15.75
CA GLU A 259 -39.99 5.81 14.73
C GLU A 259 -40.51 4.37 14.68
N ARG A 260 -39.64 3.37 14.80
CA ARG A 260 -40.04 1.96 14.91
C ARG A 260 -40.93 1.73 16.13
N MET A 261 -40.65 2.37 17.26
CA MET A 261 -41.49 2.29 18.46
C MET A 261 -42.82 3.02 18.28
N ARG A 262 -42.85 4.17 17.61
CA ARG A 262 -44.08 4.90 17.26
C ARG A 262 -44.98 4.06 16.35
N VAL A 263 -44.41 3.45 15.30
CA VAL A 263 -45.14 2.56 14.39
C VAL A 263 -45.73 1.37 15.15
N LYS A 264 -44.95 0.72 16.04
CA LYS A 264 -45.47 -0.36 16.89
C LYS A 264 -46.63 0.10 17.78
N ALA A 265 -46.52 1.27 18.41
CA ALA A 265 -47.56 1.82 19.26
C ALA A 265 -48.83 2.18 18.46
N LEU A 266 -48.69 2.70 17.24
CA LEU A 266 -49.81 2.96 16.34
C LEU A 266 -50.48 1.66 15.87
N GLY A 267 -49.69 0.62 15.57
CA GLY A 267 -50.22 -0.71 15.26
C GLY A 267 -51.09 -1.28 16.38
N GLN A 268 -50.61 -1.22 17.63
CA GLN A 268 -51.41 -1.66 18.79
C GLN A 268 -52.70 -0.84 18.98
N LYS A 269 -52.66 0.46 18.71
CA LYS A 269 -53.87 1.31 18.77
C LYS A 269 -54.86 0.95 17.66
N LEU A 270 -54.38 0.59 16.47
CA LEU A 270 -55.21 0.15 15.36
C LEU A 270 -55.90 -1.18 15.71
N GLU A 271 -55.15 -2.17 16.19
CA GLU A 271 -55.71 -3.47 16.64
C GLU A 271 -56.79 -3.28 17.72
N GLN A 272 -56.56 -2.39 18.69
CA GLN A 272 -57.56 -2.07 19.71
C GLN A 272 -58.80 -1.38 19.14
N ALA A 273 -58.65 -0.54 18.11
CA ALA A 273 -59.76 0.14 17.46
C ALA A 273 -60.58 -0.84 16.61
N GLU A 274 -59.92 -1.76 15.90
CA GLU A 274 -60.54 -2.84 15.13
C GLU A 274 -61.35 -3.76 16.06
N ALA A 275 -60.77 -4.22 17.16
CA ALA A 275 -61.49 -5.03 18.15
C ALA A 275 -62.72 -4.29 18.72
N ARG A 276 -62.61 -2.98 18.96
CA ARG A 276 -63.77 -2.17 19.40
C ARG A 276 -64.84 -2.07 18.32
N ALA A 277 -64.44 -1.89 17.05
CA ALA A 277 -65.37 -1.84 15.93
C ALA A 277 -66.12 -3.17 15.78
N GLU A 278 -65.41 -4.31 15.81
CA GLU A 278 -66.01 -5.64 15.78
C GLU A 278 -67.03 -5.83 16.93
N THR A 279 -66.68 -5.44 18.15
CA THR A 279 -67.63 -5.53 19.28
C THR A 279 -68.85 -4.64 19.09
N ALA A 280 -68.69 -3.47 18.48
CA ALA A 280 -69.79 -2.55 18.20
C ALA A 280 -70.70 -3.08 17.09
N GLU A 281 -70.13 -3.72 16.06
CA GLU A 281 -70.91 -4.38 15.00
C GLU A 281 -71.76 -5.52 15.54
N VAL A 282 -71.20 -6.37 16.41
CA VAL A 282 -71.95 -7.43 17.09
C VAL A 282 -73.09 -6.85 17.94
N ALA A 283 -72.80 -5.81 18.73
CA ALA A 283 -73.82 -5.16 19.56
C ALA A 283 -74.94 -4.52 18.72
N LEU A 284 -74.60 -3.94 17.56
CA LEU A 284 -75.57 -3.37 16.63
C LEU A 284 -76.44 -4.46 16.00
N ALA A 285 -75.84 -5.58 15.56
CA ALA A 285 -76.58 -6.72 15.03
C ALA A 285 -77.55 -7.31 16.08
N GLU A 286 -77.14 -7.42 17.34
CA GLU A 286 -78.02 -7.85 18.44
C GLU A 286 -79.16 -6.86 18.68
N ALA A 287 -78.89 -5.56 18.64
CA ALA A 287 -79.90 -4.52 18.82
C ALA A 287 -80.93 -4.53 17.67
N GLU A 288 -80.49 -4.70 16.42
CA GLU A 288 -81.37 -4.86 15.26
C GLU A 288 -82.22 -6.13 15.37
N ALA A 289 -81.65 -7.24 15.83
CA ALA A 289 -82.40 -8.49 16.05
C ALA A 289 -83.50 -8.32 17.11
N ARG A 290 -83.22 -7.61 18.20
CA ARG A 290 -84.23 -7.27 19.23
C ARG A 290 -85.32 -6.38 18.67
N ALA A 291 -84.97 -5.33 17.93
CA ALA A 291 -85.95 -4.44 17.31
C ALA A 291 -86.88 -5.21 16.36
N ARG A 292 -86.35 -6.13 15.53
CA ARG A 292 -87.17 -6.99 14.66
C ARG A 292 -88.09 -7.93 15.44
N ALA A 293 -87.62 -8.47 16.57
CA ALA A 293 -88.44 -9.31 17.43
C ALA A 293 -89.58 -8.51 18.09
N ASP A 294 -89.29 -7.30 18.56
CA ASP A 294 -90.29 -6.39 19.11
C ASP A 294 -91.33 -5.98 18.05
N GLU A 295 -90.88 -5.66 16.83
CA GLU A 295 -91.76 -5.39 15.68
C GLU A 295 -92.67 -6.58 15.34
N ALA A 296 -92.13 -7.80 15.33
CA ALA A 296 -92.91 -9.01 15.09
C ALA A 296 -93.96 -9.23 16.20
N SER A 297 -93.59 -9.02 17.46
CA SER A 297 -94.52 -9.13 18.60
C SER A 297 -95.66 -8.10 18.51
N LEU A 298 -95.35 -6.88 18.08
CA LEU A 298 -96.34 -5.83 17.86
C LEU A 298 -97.29 -6.21 16.71
N ALA A 299 -96.77 -6.78 15.63
CA ALA A 299 -97.58 -7.25 14.51
C ALA A 299 -98.54 -8.37 14.90
N GLU A 300 -98.13 -9.31 15.77
CA GLU A 300 -99.01 -10.34 16.32
C GLU A 300 -100.15 -9.73 17.15
N VAL A 301 -99.83 -8.81 18.06
CA VAL A 301 -100.84 -8.12 18.89
C VAL A 301 -101.85 -7.37 18.02
N LEU A 302 -101.39 -6.71 16.95
CA LEU A 302 -102.25 -6.02 16.00
C LEU A 302 -103.12 -6.99 15.20
N ASN A 303 -102.58 -8.14 14.76
CA ASN A 303 -103.37 -9.16 14.07
C ASN A 303 -104.44 -9.77 14.99
N ASP A 304 -104.12 -10.05 16.25
CA ASP A 304 -105.08 -10.53 17.25
C ASP A 304 -106.17 -9.49 17.57
N ALA A 305 -105.81 -8.21 17.60
CA ALA A 305 -106.79 -7.13 17.72
C ALA A 305 -107.71 -7.08 16.50
N ASN A 306 -107.15 -7.11 15.29
CA ASN A 306 -107.93 -7.12 14.04
C ASN A 306 -108.85 -8.36 13.94
N ALA A 307 -108.38 -9.54 14.34
CA ALA A 307 -109.19 -10.76 14.32
C ALA A 307 -110.36 -10.67 15.32
N ARG A 308 -110.13 -10.12 16.51
CA ARG A 308 -111.21 -9.84 17.48
C ARG A 308 -112.21 -8.83 16.92
N ASP A 309 -111.73 -7.75 16.30
CA ASP A 309 -112.58 -6.73 15.69
C ASP A 309 -113.44 -7.30 14.55
N ILE A 310 -112.88 -8.15 13.68
CA ILE A 310 -113.64 -8.87 12.65
C ILE A 310 -114.71 -9.77 13.30
N GLY A 311 -114.33 -10.54 14.33
CA GLY A 311 -115.29 -11.38 15.05
C GLY A 311 -116.41 -10.59 15.73
N TYR A 312 -116.11 -9.40 16.26
CA TYR A 312 -117.12 -8.49 16.79
C TYR A 312 -118.04 -7.98 15.68
N GLN A 313 -117.49 -7.60 14.52
CA GLN A 313 -118.28 -7.14 13.36
C GLN A 313 -119.21 -8.24 12.82
N GLU A 314 -118.72 -9.47 12.67
CA GLU A 314 -119.54 -10.61 12.22
C GLU A 314 -120.68 -10.90 13.20
N LYS A 315 -120.40 -10.86 14.51
CA LYS A 315 -121.41 -11.08 15.54
C LYS A 315 -122.46 -9.97 15.56
N ILE A 316 -122.05 -8.72 15.34
CA ILE A 316 -122.98 -7.60 15.14
C ILE A 316 -123.88 -7.88 13.93
N ALA A 317 -123.32 -8.27 12.78
CA ALA A 317 -124.10 -8.57 11.58
C ALA A 317 -125.06 -9.77 11.74
N GLU A 318 -124.67 -10.81 12.48
CA GLU A 318 -125.54 -11.94 12.82
C GLU A 318 -126.71 -11.51 13.72
N LEU A 319 -126.43 -10.70 14.75
CA LEU A 319 -127.45 -10.16 15.64
C LEU A 319 -128.42 -9.25 14.89
N GLU A 320 -127.92 -8.39 14.00
CA GLU A 320 -128.73 -7.55 13.12
C GLU A 320 -129.64 -8.39 12.22
N LYS A 321 -129.13 -9.49 11.65
CA LYS A 321 -129.90 -10.43 10.83
C LYS A 321 -130.98 -11.18 11.63
N MET A 322 -130.71 -11.53 12.89
CA MET A 322 -131.69 -12.17 13.78
C MET A 322 -132.78 -11.20 14.27
N CYS A 323 -132.50 -9.89 14.28
CA CYS A 323 -133.46 -8.85 14.65
C CYS A 323 -134.38 -8.42 13.49
N ALA A 324 -134.30 -9.03 12.30
CA ALA A 324 -135.20 -8.77 11.20
C ALA A 324 -136.60 -9.38 11.45
N GLN A 325 -137.47 -8.61 12.10
CA GLN A 325 -138.85 -8.98 12.50
C GLN A 325 -139.93 -8.59 11.45
N PRO A 326 -141.11 -9.25 11.45
CA PRO A 326 -142.24 -8.95 10.55
C PRO A 326 -142.83 -7.54 10.73
N PRO A 327 -143.60 -7.02 9.74
CA PRO A 327 -143.89 -5.59 9.52
C PRO A 327 -144.65 -4.82 10.63
N GLU A 328 -145.07 -5.47 11.71
CA GLU A 328 -145.80 -4.83 12.82
C GLU A 328 -144.88 -4.43 13.99
N GLU A 329 -143.75 -5.11 14.20
CA GLU A 329 -142.75 -4.72 15.21
C GLU A 329 -141.77 -3.68 14.67
N THR A 330 -141.60 -3.59 13.35
CA THR A 330 -140.87 -2.49 12.70
C THR A 330 -141.55 -1.14 12.95
N ALA A 331 -142.88 -1.07 13.03
CA ALA A 331 -143.59 0.17 13.36
C ALA A 331 -143.34 0.64 14.81
N ARG A 332 -143.17 -0.30 15.76
CA ARG A 332 -142.77 0.01 17.14
C ARG A 332 -141.26 0.28 17.26
N PHE A 333 -140.42 -0.45 16.53
CA PHE A 333 -139.00 -0.17 16.41
C PHE A 333 -138.74 1.21 15.81
N PHE A 334 -139.46 1.63 14.76
CA PHE A 334 -139.32 3.00 14.22
C PHE A 334 -139.88 4.07 15.16
N ALA A 335 -140.85 3.75 16.03
CA ALA A 335 -141.33 4.67 17.07
C ALA A 335 -140.33 4.80 18.23
N ASP A 336 -139.73 3.70 18.69
CA ASP A 336 -138.68 3.70 19.71
C ASP A 336 -137.34 4.21 19.15
N GLN A 337 -137.04 3.95 17.88
CA GLN A 337 -135.91 4.51 17.15
C GLN A 337 -136.12 6.01 16.90
N ALA A 338 -137.36 6.49 16.68
CA ALA A 338 -137.66 7.91 16.66
C ALA A 338 -137.50 8.55 18.05
N ALA A 339 -137.92 7.88 19.12
CA ALA A 339 -137.68 8.36 20.49
C ALA A 339 -136.19 8.37 20.87
N VAL A 340 -135.43 7.34 20.45
CA VAL A 340 -133.98 7.27 20.63
C VAL A 340 -133.27 8.28 19.73
N TYR A 341 -133.73 8.52 18.50
CA TYR A 341 -133.20 9.61 17.66
C TYR A 341 -133.57 10.97 18.22
N GLU A 342 -134.71 11.16 18.89
CA GLU A 342 -135.01 12.41 19.58
C GLU A 342 -134.14 12.59 20.82
N LEU A 343 -133.83 11.51 21.55
CA LEU A 343 -132.97 11.55 22.74
C LEU A 343 -131.50 11.71 22.36
N ILE A 344 -131.03 11.01 21.33
CA ILE A 344 -129.72 11.20 20.70
C ILE A 344 -129.67 12.56 20.00
N ALA A 345 -130.74 13.06 19.38
CA ALA A 345 -130.75 14.41 18.82
C ALA A 345 -130.72 15.46 19.93
N ALA A 346 -131.36 15.21 21.08
CA ALA A 346 -131.27 16.07 22.25
C ALA A 346 -129.86 16.02 22.87
N GLU A 347 -129.25 14.83 23.00
CA GLU A 347 -127.87 14.68 23.47
C GLU A 347 -126.85 15.21 22.46
N VAL A 348 -127.05 15.04 21.16
CA VAL A 348 -126.22 15.62 20.09
C VAL A 348 -126.43 17.12 20.05
N ALA A 349 -127.64 17.64 20.31
CA ALA A 349 -127.86 19.07 20.45
C ALA A 349 -127.24 19.62 21.74
N GLU A 350 -127.27 18.86 22.85
CA GLU A 350 -126.60 19.23 24.10
C GLU A 350 -125.09 19.15 23.95
N LEU A 351 -124.55 18.12 23.31
CA LEU A 351 -123.13 17.94 22.99
C LEU A 351 -122.68 18.97 21.95
N ALA A 352 -123.51 19.29 20.96
CA ALA A 352 -123.23 20.40 20.05
C ALA A 352 -123.24 21.72 20.82
N SER A 353 -124.16 21.91 21.78
CA SER A 353 -124.18 23.08 22.63
C SER A 353 -122.99 23.11 23.59
N SER A 354 -122.52 21.98 24.11
CA SER A 354 -121.37 21.87 25.00
C SER A 354 -120.08 22.04 24.21
N LEU A 355 -120.02 21.52 22.98
CA LEU A 355 -118.90 21.67 22.07
C LEU A 355 -118.87 23.10 21.50
N GLU A 356 -120.00 23.76 21.28
CA GLU A 356 -120.05 25.20 20.99
C GLU A 356 -119.69 26.04 22.23
N ARG A 357 -120.08 25.62 23.44
CA ARG A 357 -119.57 26.24 24.69
C ARG A 357 -118.07 26.03 24.86
N GLU A 358 -117.53 24.86 24.53
CA GLU A 358 -116.10 24.55 24.58
C GLU A 358 -115.35 25.25 23.46
N LYS A 359 -115.92 25.37 22.26
CA LYS A 359 -115.37 26.17 21.16
C LYS A 359 -115.36 27.64 21.53
N THR A 360 -116.45 28.18 22.06
CA THR A 360 -116.48 29.57 22.52
C THR A 360 -115.56 29.79 23.71
N GLN A 361 -115.41 28.83 24.62
CA GLN A 361 -114.40 28.87 25.69
C GLN A 361 -112.97 28.76 25.12
N ALA A 362 -112.73 27.92 24.12
CA ALA A 362 -111.45 27.80 23.44
C ALA A 362 -111.12 29.04 22.61
N GLU A 363 -112.12 29.68 22.01
CA GLU A 363 -112.03 30.98 21.34
C GLU A 363 -111.82 32.10 22.35
N GLN A 364 -112.45 32.05 23.52
CA GLN A 364 -112.17 32.95 24.64
C GLN A 364 -110.75 32.75 25.17
N LEU A 365 -110.24 31.51 25.24
CA LEU A 365 -108.86 31.21 25.61
C LEU A 365 -107.88 31.58 24.51
N LYS A 366 -108.25 31.46 23.23
CA LYS A 366 -107.47 31.94 22.08
C LYS A 366 -107.41 33.46 22.07
N THR A 367 -108.54 34.14 22.26
CA THR A 367 -108.59 35.60 22.35
C THR A 367 -107.87 36.09 23.60
N TRP A 368 -108.01 35.41 24.74
CA TRP A 368 -107.26 35.72 25.96
C TRP A 368 -105.76 35.45 25.79
N SER A 369 -105.36 34.36 25.15
CA SER A 369 -103.94 34.06 24.88
C SER A 369 -103.37 35.02 23.85
N ALA A 370 -104.13 35.41 22.82
CA ALA A 370 -103.76 36.44 21.86
C ALA A 370 -103.67 37.82 22.53
N GLN A 371 -104.62 38.20 23.38
CA GLN A 371 -104.58 39.43 24.19
C GLN A 371 -103.40 39.39 25.16
N ARG A 372 -103.11 38.26 25.79
CA ARG A 372 -101.94 38.09 26.67
C ARG A 372 -100.65 38.19 25.87
N GLN A 373 -100.55 37.52 24.73
CA GLN A 373 -99.41 37.63 23.81
C GLN A 373 -99.24 39.07 23.34
N GLN A 374 -100.32 39.75 22.98
CA GLN A 374 -100.31 41.16 22.58
C GLN A 374 -99.87 42.06 23.74
N SER A 375 -100.38 41.85 24.96
CA SER A 375 -99.95 42.58 26.17
C SER A 375 -98.48 42.31 26.50
N LEU A 376 -97.98 41.08 26.28
CA LEU A 376 -96.57 40.73 26.45
C LEU A 376 -95.70 41.33 25.36
N LEU A 377 -96.19 41.40 24.11
CA LEU A 377 -95.53 42.07 23.00
C LEU A 377 -95.51 43.58 23.21
N GLU A 378 -96.59 44.19 23.69
CA GLU A 378 -96.66 45.59 24.07
C GLU A 378 -95.76 45.89 25.27
N ARG A 379 -95.73 45.01 26.27
CA ARG A 379 -94.81 45.13 27.41
C ARG A 379 -93.36 44.95 26.98
N ARG A 380 -93.07 44.01 26.06
CA ARG A 380 -91.77 43.85 25.40
C ARG A 380 -91.41 45.10 24.61
N GLN A 381 -92.33 45.68 23.85
CA GLN A 381 -92.11 46.92 23.10
C GLN A 381 -91.93 48.12 24.04
N LYS A 382 -92.67 48.22 25.14
CA LYS A 382 -92.46 49.24 26.19
C LYS A 382 -91.09 49.07 26.85
N LEU A 383 -90.71 47.84 27.20
CA LEU A 383 -89.37 47.53 27.72
C LEU A 383 -88.28 47.86 26.69
N LEU A 384 -88.47 47.54 25.41
CA LEU A 384 -87.55 47.90 24.32
C LEU A 384 -87.49 49.42 24.07
N LYS A 385 -88.59 50.15 24.27
CA LYS A 385 -88.62 51.62 24.22
C LYS A 385 -87.89 52.24 25.41
N HIS A 386 -88.02 51.66 26.61
CA HIS A 386 -87.30 52.11 27.82
C HIS A 386 -85.82 51.69 27.84
N LEU A 387 -85.46 50.57 27.21
CA LEU A 387 -84.07 50.09 27.05
C LEU A 387 -83.37 50.66 25.82
N GLY A 388 -84.05 51.50 25.03
CA GLY A 388 -83.47 52.22 23.91
C GLY A 388 -83.06 51.32 22.74
N GLY A 389 -84.03 50.84 21.97
CA GLY A 389 -83.82 50.39 20.59
C GLY A 389 -84.05 48.90 20.35
N SER A 390 -84.21 48.55 19.07
CA SER A 390 -84.40 47.18 18.59
C SER A 390 -83.25 46.26 19.04
N PRO A 391 -83.42 44.94 19.19
CA PRO A 391 -82.30 44.02 19.46
C PRO A 391 -81.09 44.20 18.53
N GLY A 392 -81.30 44.61 17.27
CA GLY A 392 -80.23 44.99 16.35
C GLY A 392 -79.49 46.28 16.72
N ASP A 393 -80.18 47.23 17.36
CA ASP A 393 -79.57 48.45 17.91
C ASP A 393 -78.88 48.16 19.25
N MET A 394 -79.35 47.18 20.03
CA MET A 394 -78.64 46.67 21.20
C MET A 394 -77.32 45.99 20.79
N THR A 395 -77.29 45.20 19.72
CA THR A 395 -76.04 44.61 19.20
C THR A 395 -75.10 45.66 18.61
N ARG A 396 -75.65 46.70 17.97
CA ARG A 396 -74.85 47.83 17.47
C ARG A 396 -74.39 48.78 18.58
N ARG A 397 -75.17 48.93 19.66
CA ARG A 397 -74.78 49.67 20.87
C ARG A 397 -73.77 48.87 21.67
N THR A 398 -73.93 47.57 21.92
CA THR A 398 -72.87 46.77 22.57
C THR A 398 -71.59 46.72 21.74
N ALA A 399 -71.68 46.69 20.40
CA ALA A 399 -70.51 46.82 19.53
C ALA A 399 -69.91 48.24 19.46
N ARG A 400 -70.66 49.29 19.84
CA ARG A 400 -70.19 50.69 19.93
C ARG A 400 -69.79 51.13 21.35
N GLU A 401 -70.39 50.54 22.37
CA GLU A 401 -70.24 50.84 23.81
C GLU A 401 -69.27 49.89 24.49
N GLN A 402 -68.91 48.75 23.88
CA GLN A 402 -67.62 48.13 24.15
C GLN A 402 -66.58 48.82 23.27
N PRO A 403 -65.75 49.75 23.80
CA PRO A 403 -64.50 50.05 23.12
C PRO A 403 -63.79 48.72 22.99
N SER A 404 -63.51 48.31 21.75
CA SER A 404 -62.86 47.04 21.38
C SER A 404 -62.03 46.53 22.55
N ASP A 405 -62.53 45.53 23.28
CA ASP A 405 -61.89 45.08 24.52
C ASP A 405 -60.42 44.88 24.18
N PRO A 406 -59.48 45.63 24.80
CA PRO A 406 -58.08 45.65 24.35
C PRO A 406 -57.52 44.23 24.31
N GLN A 407 -58.04 43.34 25.15
CA GLN A 407 -57.74 41.92 25.13
C GLN A 407 -58.26 41.21 23.87
N ALA A 408 -59.49 41.45 23.43
CA ALA A 408 -60.05 40.87 22.20
C ALA A 408 -59.35 41.40 20.94
N ALA A 409 -58.97 42.68 20.90
CA ALA A 409 -58.19 43.24 19.80
C ALA A 409 -56.77 42.65 19.74
N ARG A 410 -56.12 42.48 20.91
CA ARG A 410 -54.82 41.82 21.03
C ARG A 410 -54.89 40.37 20.56
N LEU A 411 -55.86 39.59 21.03
CA LEU A 411 -56.01 38.19 20.61
C LEU A 411 -56.26 38.03 19.11
N ARG A 412 -57.01 38.94 18.48
CA ARG A 412 -57.16 38.93 17.01
C ARG A 412 -55.85 39.25 16.30
N ALA A 413 -55.12 40.25 16.77
CA ALA A 413 -53.80 40.58 16.23
C ALA A 413 -52.81 39.43 16.41
N ASP A 414 -52.83 38.75 17.57
CA ASP A 414 -51.98 37.59 17.86
C ASP A 414 -52.32 36.41 16.94
N LEU A 415 -53.61 36.15 16.68
CA LEU A 415 -54.03 35.13 15.72
C LEU A 415 -53.62 35.47 14.27
N GLU A 416 -53.75 36.74 13.87
CA GLU A 416 -53.30 37.21 12.55
C GLU A 416 -51.77 37.06 12.43
N ASN A 417 -51.01 37.44 13.46
CA ASN A 417 -49.57 37.28 13.55
C ASN A 417 -49.17 35.80 13.46
N LEU A 418 -49.83 34.92 14.22
CA LEU A 418 -49.61 33.46 14.19
C LEU A 418 -49.88 32.86 12.80
N ARG A 419 -50.91 33.34 12.10
CA ARG A 419 -51.19 32.91 10.72
C ARG A 419 -50.10 33.36 9.76
N VAL A 420 -49.64 34.60 9.88
CA VAL A 420 -48.57 35.14 9.03
C VAL A 420 -47.24 34.42 9.31
N THR A 421 -46.92 34.13 10.57
CA THR A 421 -45.71 33.36 10.93
C THR A 421 -45.78 31.94 10.39
N TYR A 422 -46.91 31.24 10.58
CA TYR A 422 -47.11 29.90 10.04
C TYR A 422 -46.98 29.86 8.51
N GLN A 423 -47.59 30.82 7.81
CA GLN A 423 -47.46 30.93 6.35
C GLN A 423 -46.01 31.20 5.91
N ARG A 424 -45.26 32.00 6.67
CA ARG A 424 -43.84 32.25 6.39
C ARG A 424 -43.00 30.99 6.62
N GLU A 425 -43.25 30.26 7.71
CA GLU A 425 -42.57 29.01 8.03
C GLU A 425 -42.85 27.92 7.00
N MET A 426 -44.11 27.78 6.56
CA MET A 426 -44.48 26.88 5.46
C MET A 426 -43.72 27.19 4.18
N ARG A 427 -43.64 28.47 3.77
CA ARG A 427 -42.86 28.86 2.59
C ARG A 427 -41.37 28.55 2.75
N LEU A 428 -40.80 28.77 3.93
CA LEU A 428 -39.40 28.43 4.22
C LEU A 428 -39.16 26.91 4.21
N ALA A 429 -40.13 26.12 4.69
CA ALA A 429 -40.07 24.67 4.62
C ALA A 429 -40.12 24.19 3.16
N GLU A 430 -41.04 24.73 2.35
CA GLU A 430 -41.12 24.41 0.92
C GLU A 430 -39.84 24.78 0.16
N THR A 431 -39.22 25.92 0.45
CA THR A 431 -37.93 26.28 -0.19
C THR A 431 -36.83 25.31 0.19
N LYS A 432 -36.75 24.92 1.47
CA LYS A 432 -35.77 23.93 1.94
C LYS A 432 -36.03 22.56 1.32
N GLU A 433 -37.29 22.17 1.17
CA GLU A 433 -37.66 20.92 0.52
C GLU A 433 -37.20 20.90 -0.94
N ARG A 434 -37.43 21.99 -1.70
CA ARG A 434 -36.94 22.12 -3.08
C ARG A 434 -35.41 22.06 -3.16
N GLU A 435 -34.70 22.75 -2.27
CA GLU A 435 -33.23 22.69 -2.21
C GLU A 435 -32.70 21.28 -1.90
N LEU A 436 -33.37 20.55 -0.99
CA LEU A 436 -33.01 19.16 -0.69
C LEU A 436 -33.31 18.24 -1.86
N GLN A 437 -34.45 18.41 -2.55
CA GLN A 437 -34.78 17.66 -3.75
C GLN A 437 -33.75 17.89 -4.87
N GLU A 438 -33.29 19.14 -5.07
CA GLU A 438 -32.23 19.45 -6.03
C GLU A 438 -30.90 18.79 -5.64
N LYS A 439 -30.52 18.82 -4.36
CA LYS A 439 -29.32 18.12 -3.86
C LYS A 439 -29.40 16.61 -4.07
N VAL A 440 -30.55 16.00 -3.80
CA VAL A 440 -30.76 14.56 -4.04
C VAL A 440 -30.56 14.23 -5.51
N ARG A 441 -31.14 15.01 -6.44
CA ARG A 441 -30.96 14.80 -7.88
C ARG A 441 -29.50 14.94 -8.32
N LEU A 442 -28.76 15.89 -7.76
CA LEU A 442 -27.33 16.03 -8.03
C LEU A 442 -26.55 14.80 -7.54
N LEU A 443 -26.81 14.34 -6.32
CA LEU A 443 -26.18 13.13 -5.77
C LEU A 443 -26.54 11.87 -6.57
N GLU A 444 -27.77 11.74 -7.05
CA GLU A 444 -28.18 10.65 -7.95
C GLU A 444 -27.42 10.68 -9.28
N SER A 445 -27.20 11.88 -9.85
CA SER A 445 -26.43 12.05 -11.07
C SER A 445 -24.95 11.71 -10.86
N GLU A 446 -24.37 12.11 -9.72
CA GLU A 446 -23.00 11.78 -9.35
C GLU A 446 -22.83 10.28 -9.08
N SER A 447 -23.80 9.65 -8.41
CA SER A 447 -23.83 8.20 -8.19
C SER A 447 -23.83 7.44 -9.52
N SER A 448 -24.68 7.87 -10.46
CA SER A 448 -24.74 7.28 -11.80
C SER A 448 -23.43 7.47 -12.58
N ARG A 449 -22.77 8.63 -12.43
CA ARG A 449 -21.44 8.88 -13.01
C ARG A 449 -20.39 7.97 -12.40
N LEU A 450 -20.37 7.81 -11.08
CA LEU A 450 -19.41 6.94 -10.37
C LEU A 450 -19.62 5.47 -10.73
N LEU A 451 -20.87 5.00 -10.80
CA LEU A 451 -21.18 3.65 -11.29
C LEU A 451 -20.67 3.42 -12.71
N SER A 452 -20.83 4.40 -13.59
CA SER A 452 -20.29 4.32 -14.96
C SER A 452 -18.76 4.23 -14.97
N GLN A 453 -18.07 4.94 -14.06
CA GLN A 453 -16.62 4.85 -13.91
C GLN A 453 -16.17 3.49 -13.35
N ILE A 454 -16.91 2.92 -12.40
CA ILE A 454 -16.64 1.58 -11.87
C ILE A 454 -16.73 0.53 -12.98
N VAL A 455 -17.82 0.55 -13.76
CA VAL A 455 -18.00 -0.37 -14.90
C VAL A 455 -16.89 -0.20 -15.94
N ALA A 456 -16.45 1.03 -16.21
CA ALA A 456 -15.31 1.27 -17.10
C ALA A 456 -13.98 0.75 -16.51
N GLY A 457 -13.81 0.85 -15.19
CA GLY A 457 -12.67 0.29 -14.46
C GLY A 457 -12.63 -1.24 -14.52
N GLU A 458 -13.77 -1.90 -14.28
CA GLU A 458 -13.91 -3.36 -14.38
C GLU A 458 -13.55 -3.86 -15.78
N LYS A 459 -14.03 -3.18 -16.83
CA LYS A 459 -13.65 -3.50 -18.22
C LYS A 459 -12.15 -3.39 -18.47
N ARG A 460 -11.48 -2.38 -17.92
CA ARG A 460 -10.01 -2.24 -18.01
C ARG A 460 -9.30 -3.34 -17.23
N SER A 461 -9.81 -3.72 -16.06
CA SER A 461 -9.26 -4.83 -15.27
C SER A 461 -9.34 -6.14 -16.05
N GLN A 462 -10.48 -6.43 -16.67
CA GLN A 462 -10.67 -7.60 -17.54
C GLN A 462 -9.67 -7.58 -18.71
N GLN A 463 -9.47 -6.43 -19.36
CA GLN A 463 -8.48 -6.29 -20.43
C GLN A 463 -7.04 -6.54 -19.96
N ILE A 464 -6.69 -6.09 -18.75
CA ILE A 464 -5.37 -6.35 -18.16
C ILE A 464 -5.19 -7.84 -17.89
N GLU A 465 -6.19 -8.50 -17.29
CA GLU A 465 -6.17 -9.95 -17.05
C GLU A 465 -6.02 -10.74 -18.35
N GLU A 466 -6.74 -10.37 -19.41
CA GLU A 466 -6.60 -10.97 -20.74
C GLU A 466 -5.17 -10.80 -21.30
N LEU A 467 -4.59 -9.60 -21.20
CA LEU A 467 -3.23 -9.32 -21.65
C LEU A 467 -2.18 -10.05 -20.82
N GLU A 468 -2.38 -10.20 -19.51
CA GLU A 468 -1.51 -10.99 -18.65
C GLU A 468 -1.51 -12.46 -19.05
N VAL A 469 -2.70 -13.03 -19.33
CA VAL A 469 -2.81 -14.41 -19.82
C VAL A 469 -2.11 -14.57 -21.16
N GLN A 470 -2.29 -13.63 -22.10
CA GLN A 470 -1.59 -13.64 -23.38
C GLN A 470 -0.06 -13.55 -23.20
N THR A 471 0.41 -12.71 -22.28
CA THR A 471 1.84 -12.54 -22.01
C THR A 471 2.43 -13.83 -21.42
N ARG A 472 1.76 -14.45 -20.44
CA ARG A 472 2.17 -15.74 -19.87
C ARG A 472 2.21 -16.84 -20.91
N GLN A 473 1.23 -16.89 -21.81
CA GLN A 473 1.22 -17.84 -22.93
C GLN A 473 2.43 -17.62 -23.84
N ARG A 474 2.73 -16.38 -24.21
CA ARG A 474 3.90 -16.04 -25.04
C ARG A 474 5.24 -16.36 -24.37
N GLU A 475 5.36 -16.09 -23.07
CA GLU A 475 6.54 -16.47 -22.29
C GLU A 475 6.73 -17.99 -22.27
N HIS A 476 5.64 -18.74 -22.10
CA HIS A 476 5.68 -20.20 -22.16
C HIS A 476 6.10 -20.70 -23.54
N GLU A 477 5.50 -20.18 -24.62
CA GLU A 477 5.89 -20.49 -26.00
C GLU A 477 7.38 -20.20 -26.25
N LEU A 478 7.87 -19.03 -25.83
CA LEU A 478 9.29 -18.67 -25.96
C LEU A 478 10.21 -19.56 -25.14
N ALA A 479 9.80 -20.01 -23.95
CA ALA A 479 10.56 -20.94 -23.13
C ALA A 479 10.66 -22.32 -23.81
N VAL A 480 9.57 -22.81 -24.39
CA VAL A 480 9.55 -24.05 -25.18
C VAL A 480 10.44 -23.92 -26.41
N GLU A 481 10.36 -22.80 -27.15
CA GLU A 481 11.23 -22.55 -28.30
C GLU A 481 12.73 -22.51 -27.93
N ARG A 482 13.08 -21.88 -26.80
CA ARG A 482 14.46 -21.84 -26.31
C ARG A 482 14.97 -23.24 -26.00
N LYS A 483 14.16 -24.04 -25.28
CA LYS A 483 14.47 -25.43 -24.98
C LYS A 483 14.67 -26.26 -26.24
N ASN A 484 13.78 -26.13 -27.23
CA ASN A 484 13.92 -26.84 -28.50
C ASN A 484 15.22 -26.44 -29.23
N ARG A 485 15.58 -25.15 -29.24
CA ARG A 485 16.84 -24.68 -29.84
C ARG A 485 18.09 -25.12 -29.07
N GLU A 486 17.98 -25.35 -27.77
CA GLU A 486 19.06 -25.94 -26.96
C GLU A 486 19.21 -27.43 -27.30
N GLU A 487 18.11 -28.17 -27.37
CA GLU A 487 18.09 -29.58 -27.79
C GLU A 487 18.67 -29.74 -29.22
N GLU A 488 18.31 -28.87 -30.17
CA GLU A 488 18.89 -28.85 -31.52
C GLU A 488 20.41 -28.60 -31.52
N ARG A 489 20.90 -27.69 -30.65
CA ARG A 489 22.34 -27.43 -30.51
C ARG A 489 23.07 -28.61 -29.90
N GLU A 490 22.53 -29.22 -28.85
CA GLU A 490 23.10 -30.42 -28.23
C GLU A 490 23.15 -31.58 -29.23
N GLN A 491 22.10 -31.77 -30.02
CA GLN A 491 22.08 -32.75 -31.11
C GLN A 491 23.16 -32.46 -32.16
N PHE A 492 23.31 -31.19 -32.58
CA PHE A 492 24.35 -30.80 -33.52
C PHE A 492 25.76 -31.05 -32.97
N GLU A 493 26.02 -30.67 -31.72
CA GLU A 493 27.30 -30.93 -31.04
C GLU A 493 27.58 -32.43 -30.90
N ALA A 494 26.58 -33.22 -30.51
CA ALA A 494 26.70 -34.67 -30.41
C ALA A 494 27.02 -35.30 -31.77
N ASN A 495 26.34 -34.85 -32.83
CA ASN A 495 26.60 -35.29 -34.20
C ASN A 495 28.03 -34.91 -34.65
N GLN A 496 28.49 -33.69 -34.35
CA GLN A 496 29.85 -33.25 -34.67
C GLN A 496 30.90 -34.07 -33.92
N ARG A 497 30.70 -34.32 -32.61
CA ARG A 497 31.59 -35.18 -31.80
C ARG A 497 31.63 -36.61 -32.37
N ALA A 498 30.48 -37.16 -32.74
CA ALA A 498 30.41 -38.49 -33.35
C ALA A 498 31.15 -38.54 -34.70
N LEU A 499 31.03 -37.50 -35.52
CA LEU A 499 31.74 -37.38 -36.79
C LEU A 499 33.26 -37.26 -36.60
N LEU A 500 33.71 -36.44 -35.64
CA LEU A 500 35.14 -36.33 -35.28
C LEU A 500 35.70 -37.66 -34.78
N MET A 501 34.99 -38.34 -33.88
CA MET A 501 35.37 -39.69 -33.43
C MET A 501 35.46 -40.66 -34.60
N ARG A 502 34.52 -40.60 -35.55
CA ARG A 502 34.57 -41.44 -36.76
C ARG A 502 35.79 -41.11 -37.62
N ILE A 503 36.10 -39.83 -37.85
CA ILE A 503 37.31 -39.40 -38.56
C ILE A 503 38.55 -39.96 -37.84
N GLU A 504 38.67 -39.79 -36.52
CA GLU A 504 39.79 -40.35 -35.76
C GLU A 504 39.91 -41.87 -35.89
N THR A 505 38.80 -42.61 -35.89
CA THR A 505 38.84 -44.07 -36.10
C THR A 505 39.32 -44.43 -37.51
N LEU A 506 38.87 -43.69 -38.52
CA LEU A 506 39.29 -43.89 -39.90
C LEU A 506 40.75 -43.50 -40.10
N GLU A 507 41.22 -42.42 -39.47
CA GLU A 507 42.62 -42.00 -39.48
C GLU A 507 43.52 -42.99 -38.74
N ARG A 508 43.09 -43.54 -37.59
CA ARG A 508 43.80 -44.63 -36.91
C ARG A 508 43.88 -45.88 -37.78
N ALA A 509 42.81 -46.22 -38.49
CA ALA A 509 42.79 -47.36 -39.41
C ALA A 509 43.63 -47.10 -40.69
N ALA A 510 43.75 -45.85 -41.13
CA ALA A 510 44.54 -45.45 -42.30
C ALA A 510 46.02 -45.19 -41.97
N LYS A 511 46.38 -44.95 -40.70
CA LYS A 511 47.77 -44.83 -40.27
C LYS A 511 48.44 -46.21 -40.34
N PRO A 512 49.48 -46.40 -41.18
CA PRO A 512 50.23 -47.64 -41.22
C PRO A 512 50.88 -47.88 -39.85
N SER A 513 50.64 -49.06 -39.29
CA SER A 513 51.02 -49.38 -37.90
C SER A 513 52.40 -50.01 -37.80
N THR A 514 53.01 -50.33 -38.94
CA THR A 514 54.33 -50.95 -39.04
C THR A 514 55.22 -50.23 -40.07
N PRO A 515 56.55 -50.22 -39.90
CA PRO A 515 57.49 -49.64 -40.86
C PRO A 515 57.39 -50.24 -42.27
N GLU A 516 56.96 -51.50 -42.38
CA GLU A 516 56.74 -52.20 -43.66
C GLU A 516 55.50 -51.69 -44.40
N GLU A 517 54.43 -51.34 -43.68
CA GLU A 517 53.22 -50.76 -44.28
C GLU A 517 53.46 -49.35 -44.83
N ILE A 518 54.30 -48.53 -44.16
CA ILE A 518 54.71 -47.19 -44.63
C ILE A 518 55.39 -47.30 -46.00
N GLN A 519 56.38 -48.18 -46.13
CA GLN A 519 57.08 -48.43 -47.40
C GLN A 519 56.13 -48.96 -48.49
N SER A 520 55.17 -49.82 -48.13
CA SER A 520 54.17 -50.34 -49.08
C SER A 520 53.16 -49.27 -49.55
N SER A 521 52.79 -48.33 -48.68
CA SER A 521 51.89 -47.22 -49.01
C SER A 521 52.58 -46.15 -49.84
N GLU A 522 53.84 -45.83 -49.52
CA GLU A 522 54.69 -44.96 -50.33
C GLU A 522 54.93 -45.57 -51.71
N ALA A 523 55.24 -46.87 -51.80
CA ALA A 523 55.40 -47.58 -53.07
C ALA A 523 54.11 -47.61 -53.93
N ARG A 524 52.93 -47.62 -53.31
CA ARG A 524 51.64 -47.48 -54.03
C ARG A 524 51.34 -46.03 -54.46
N SER A 525 51.86 -45.04 -53.73
CA SER A 525 51.69 -43.61 -54.05
C SER A 525 52.68 -43.10 -55.12
N VAL A 526 53.76 -43.85 -55.39
CA VAL A 526 54.65 -43.64 -56.54
C VAL A 526 53.89 -44.02 -57.81
N LYS A 527 53.25 -43.03 -58.44
CA LYS A 527 52.83 -43.14 -59.84
C LYS A 527 54.09 -43.25 -60.71
N LEU A 528 54.53 -44.49 -61.00
CA LEU A 528 55.50 -44.75 -62.07
C LEU A 528 54.98 -44.09 -63.35
N ALA A 529 55.76 -43.15 -63.88
CA ALA A 529 55.45 -42.49 -65.15
C ALA A 529 55.32 -43.56 -66.26
N SER A 530 54.36 -43.39 -67.17
CA SER A 530 53.86 -44.46 -68.06
C SER A 530 54.93 -45.17 -68.91
N TRP A 531 56.05 -44.50 -69.19
CA TRP A 531 57.21 -45.01 -69.91
C TRP A 531 58.06 -46.07 -69.17
N MET A 532 57.91 -46.22 -67.85
CA MET A 532 58.62 -47.25 -67.06
C MET A 532 57.82 -48.54 -66.85
N ARG A 533 56.67 -48.69 -67.51
CA ARG A 533 55.88 -49.93 -67.44
C ARG A 533 56.40 -50.92 -68.48
N LEU A 534 57.31 -51.81 -68.07
CA LEU A 534 57.75 -52.94 -68.90
C LEU A 534 56.55 -53.85 -69.22
N LYS A 535 56.33 -54.10 -70.51
CA LYS A 535 55.34 -55.07 -71.02
C LYS A 535 55.70 -56.47 -70.51
N GLY A 536 54.86 -57.01 -69.66
CA GLY A 536 54.71 -58.44 -69.37
C GLY A 536 53.29 -58.84 -69.69
#